data_AF-A0A963VNA5-F1
#
_entry.id   AF-A0A963VNA5-F1
#
_cell.length_a   1.000
_cell.length_b   1.000
_cell.length_c   1.000
_cell.angle_alpha   90.00
_cell.angle_beta   90.00
_cell.angle_gamma   90.00
#
_symmetry.space_group_name_H-M   'P 1'
#
loop_
_entity.id
_entity.type
_entity.pdbx_description
1 polymer ?
#
loop_
_entity_poly.entity_id
_entity_poly.type
_entity_poly.pdbx_seq_one_letter_code
_entity_poly.pdbx_strand_id
1 'polypeptide(L)' 'MTSPAHIVCPHCHTTNRVATDDLHNEPDCGRCHQPLFTAHSTALDVDAFERHIGRNDIPVLVDFWA' A
#
# COMPACT_ATOMS: atom_id res chain seq x y z
N MET A 1 -6.94 -11.43 18.88
CA MET A 1 -7.50 -11.00 17.58
C MET A 1 -6.53 -9.99 17.02
N THR A 2 -5.91 -10.27 15.88
CA THR A 2 -4.92 -9.37 15.29
C THR A 2 -5.65 -8.20 14.65
N SER A 3 -5.30 -6.97 15.01
CA SER A 3 -5.87 -5.78 14.36
C SER A 3 -5.50 -5.78 12.88
N PRO A 4 -6.42 -5.44 11.97
CA PRO A 4 -6.10 -5.34 10.55
C PRO A 4 -5.20 -4.12 10.30
N ALA A 5 -4.35 -4.21 9.28
CA ALA A 5 -3.51 -3.13 8.79
C ALA A 5 -4.18 -2.41 7.61
N HIS A 6 -3.98 -1.09 7.52
CA HIS A 6 -4.34 -0.30 6.36
C HIS A 6 -3.17 -0.22 5.37
N ILE A 7 -3.43 -0.64 4.13
CA ILE A 7 -2.45 -0.67 3.04
C ILE A 7 -2.96 0.16 1.88
N VAL A 8 -2.21 1.18 1.47
CA VAL A 8 -2.52 2.01 0.30
C VAL A 8 -2.08 1.29 -0.96
N CYS A 9 -3.03 1.05 -1.87
CA CYS A 9 -2.75 0.37 -3.12
C CYS A 9 -1.76 1.19 -3.98
N PRO A 10 -0.68 0.60 -4.50
CA PRO A 10 0.27 1.29 -5.37
C PRO A 10 -0.36 1.70 -6.71
N HIS A 11 -1.40 1.00 -7.18
CA HIS A 11 -1.98 1.22 -8.50
C HIS A 11 -3.08 2.28 -8.54
N CYS A 12 -3.95 2.31 -7.53
CA CYS A 12 -5.14 3.18 -7.52
C CYS A 12 -5.26 4.05 -6.26
N HIS A 13 -4.26 4.02 -5.37
CA HIS A 13 -4.15 4.81 -4.15
C HIS A 13 -5.33 4.67 -3.17
N THR A 14 -6.11 3.61 -3.32
CA THR A 14 -7.20 3.28 -2.39
C THR A 14 -6.62 2.60 -1.17
N THR A 15 -7.07 2.99 0.01
CA THR A 15 -6.70 2.33 1.27
C THR A 15 -7.51 1.04 1.42
N ASN A 16 -6.81 -0.08 1.59
CA ASN A 16 -7.37 -1.41 1.78
C ASN A 16 -7.16 -1.84 3.22
N ARG A 17 -8.14 -2.53 3.78
CA ARG A 17 -8.02 -3.15 5.10
C ARG A 17 -7.62 -4.60 4.91
N VAL A 18 -6.42 -4.96 5.37
CA VAL A 18 -5.83 -6.29 5.21
C VAL A 18 -5.68 -6.93 6.59
N ALA A 19 -6.08 -8.19 6.75
CA ALA A 19 -5.79 -8.90 7.98
C ALA A 19 -4.27 -9.06 8.11
N THR A 20 -3.71 -8.81 9.28
CA THR A 20 -2.25 -8.81 9.45
C THR A 20 -1.63 -10.17 9.09
N ASP A 21 -2.35 -11.27 9.35
CA ASP A 21 -1.94 -12.63 8.99
C ASP A 21 -1.93 -12.86 7.46
N ASP A 22 -2.66 -12.04 6.69
CA ASP A 22 -2.76 -12.11 5.23
C ASP A 22 -1.78 -11.16 4.52
N LEU A 23 -1.00 -10.34 5.22
CA LEU A 23 -0.01 -9.45 4.60
C LEU A 23 1.04 -10.22 3.77
N HIS A 24 1.29 -11.48 4.13
CA HIS A 24 2.20 -12.37 3.42
C HIS A 24 1.50 -13.27 2.38
N ASN A 25 0.17 -13.21 2.27
CA ASN A 25 -0.64 -14.08 1.40
C ASN A 25 -1.02 -13.38 0.08
N GLU A 26 -0.14 -12.51 -0.44
CA GLU A 26 -0.32 -11.82 -1.72
C GLU A 26 -1.71 -11.17 -1.91
N PRO A 27 -2.15 -10.29 -0.99
CA PRO A 27 -3.48 -9.70 -1.05
C PRO A 27 -3.65 -8.76 -2.25
N ASP A 28 -4.81 -8.84 -2.88
CA ASP A 28 -5.22 -7.92 -3.95
C ASP A 28 -5.99 -6.71 -3.42
N CYS A 29 -5.94 -5.61 -4.19
CA CYS A 29 -6.73 -4.43 -3.91
C CYS A 29 -8.23 -4.70 -4.13
N GLY A 30 -9.06 -4.40 -3.14
CA GLY A 30 -10.51 -4.57 -3.24
C GLY A 30 -11.23 -3.62 -4.24
N ARG A 31 -10.51 -2.65 -4.83
CA ARG A 31 -11.06 -1.72 -5.83
C ARG A 31 -10.59 -2.00 -7.26
N CYS A 32 -9.29 -2.21 -7.46
CA CYS A 32 -8.73 -2.42 -8.80
C CYS A 32 -8.32 -3.87 -9.08
N HIS A 33 -8.39 -4.75 -8.08
CA HIS A 33 -8.02 -6.17 -8.17
C HIS A 33 -6.58 -6.42 -8.62
N GLN A 34 -5.69 -5.44 -8.45
CA GLN A 34 -4.25 -5.60 -8.66
C GLN A 34 -3.54 -5.90 -7.33
N PRO A 35 -2.39 -6.59 -7.37
CA PRO A 35 -1.65 -6.95 -6.17
C PRO A 35 -1.25 -5.72 -5.33
N LEU A 36 -1.36 -5.83 -4.01
CA LEU A 36 -0.92 -4.75 -3.10
C LEU A 36 0.60 -4.73 -2.93
N PHE A 37 1.25 -5.89 -3.05
CA PHE A 37 2.69 -6.03 -2.92
C PHE A 37 3.28 -6.53 -4.23
N THR A 38 3.95 -5.65 -4.96
CA THR A 38 4.49 -5.95 -6.29
C THR A 38 5.99 -6.23 -6.30
N ALA A 39 6.69 -6.04 -5.16
CA ALA A 39 8.16 -6.02 -5.07
C ALA A 39 8.85 -5.01 -6.01
N HIS A 40 8.11 -4.01 -6.48
CA HIS A 40 8.60 -2.92 -7.32
C HIS A 40 8.22 -1.57 -6.72
N SER A 41 9.06 -0.56 -6.94
CA SER A 41 8.73 0.82 -6.58
C SER A 41 7.61 1.36 -7.47
N THR A 42 6.87 2.33 -6.96
CA THR A 42 5.82 3.04 -7.69
C THR A 42 6.18 4.51 -7.76
N ALA A 43 6.12 5.11 -8.95
CA ALA A 43 6.28 6.54 -9.10
C ALA A 43 5.06 7.26 -8.52
N LEU A 44 5.29 8.23 -7.65
CA LEU A 44 4.24 8.99 -6.97
C LEU A 44 4.31 10.46 -7.36
N ASP A 45 3.15 11.08 -7.53
CA ASP A 45 3.00 12.53 -7.44
C ASP A 45 2.81 12.96 -5.98
N VAL A 46 2.65 14.27 -5.74
CA VAL A 46 2.50 14.84 -4.39
C VAL A 46 1.28 14.27 -3.66
N ASP A 47 0.14 14.19 -4.34
CA ASP A 47 -1.12 13.73 -3.72
C ASP A 47 -1.06 12.25 -3.36
N ALA A 48 -0.47 11.43 -4.22
CA ALA A 48 -0.25 10.01 -3.97
C ALA A 48 0.78 9.81 -2.86
N PHE A 49 1.88 10.58 -2.86
CA PHE A 49 2.90 10.55 -1.82
C PHE A 49 2.30 10.78 -0.43
N GLU A 50 1.55 11.87 -0.23
CA GLU A 50 0.90 12.20 1.04
C GLU A 50 -0.01 11.07 1.55
N ARG A 51 -0.75 10.42 0.64
CA ARG A 51 -1.59 9.27 0.99
C ARG A 51 -0.74 8.08 1.44
N HIS A 52 0.32 7.77 0.72
CA HIS A 52 1.18 6.63 1.01
C HIS A 52 1.93 6.79 2.33
N ILE A 53 2.43 7.97 2.66
CA ILE A 53 3.11 8.20 3.96
C ILE A 53 2.14 8.33 5.13
N GLY A 54 0.92 8.83 4.89
CA GLY A 54 -0.03 9.14 5.96
C GLY A 54 -1.05 8.05 6.29
N ARG A 55 -1.23 7.05 5.42
CA ARG A 55 -2.31 6.04 5.54
C ARG A 55 -1.86 4.59 5.42
N ASN A 56 -0.56 4.33 5.32
CA ASN A 56 -0.02 2.98 5.43
C ASN A 56 0.34 2.68 6.88
N ASP A 57 -0.10 1.52 7.36
CA ASP A 57 0.34 0.97 8.66
C ASP A 57 1.63 0.14 8.53
N ILE A 58 2.19 0.04 7.32
CA ILE A 58 3.48 -0.60 7.02
C ILE A 58 4.59 0.44 6.84
N PRO A 59 5.86 0.10 7.09
CA PRO A 59 6.98 0.97 6.74
C PRO A 59 7.00 1.29 5.25
N VAL A 60 7.20 2.57 4.92
CA VAL A 60 7.31 3.06 3.55
C VAL A 60 8.75 3.52 3.30
N LEU A 61 9.40 2.93 2.29
CA LEU A 61 10.68 3.39 1.77
C LEU A 61 10.43 4.36 0.62
N VAL A 62 11.05 5.54 0.69
CA VAL A 62 10.91 6.58 -0.34
C VAL A 62 12.29 6.91 -0.89
N ASP A 63 12.41 6.87 -2.22
CA ASP A 63 13.60 7.25 -2.96
C ASP A 63 13.40 8.64 -3.59
N PHE A 64 14.14 9.64 -3.11
CA PHE A 64 14.16 10.99 -3.66
C PHE A 64 15.41 11.15 -4.52
N TRP A 65 15.22 11.23 -5.84
CA TRP A 65 16.30 11.28 -6.84
C TRP A 65 16.07 12.43 -7.84
N ALA A 66 17.11 12.81 -8.60
CA ALA A 66 17.09 13.86 -9.62
C ALA A 66 18.09 13.55 -10.75
#